data_AF-A0A645HTN6-F1
#
_entry.id   AF-A0A645HTN6-F1
#
_cell.length_a   1.000
_cell.length_b   1.000
_cell.length_c   1.000
_cell.angle_alpha   90.00
_cell.angle_beta   90.00
_cell.angle_gamma   90.00
#
_symmetry.space_group_name_H-M   'P 1'
#
loop_
_entity.id
_entity.type
_entity.pdbx_description
1 polymer ?
#
loop_
_entity_poly.entity_id
_entity_poly.type
_entity_poly.pdbx_seq_one_letter_code
_entity_poly.pdbx_strand_id
1 'polypeptide(L)' 'MTSERPYKKAMTHEEAIDELKNCKGKQFDPEITDIFIEKVLNNKNTDADE' A
#
# COMPACT_ATOMS: atom_id res chain seq x y z
N MET A 1 -4.53 1.33 8.54
CA MET A 1 -4.45 -0.07 8.09
C MET A 1 -3.32 -0.75 8.84
N THR A 2 -2.10 -0.21 8.74
CA THR A 2 -0.88 -0.74 9.37
C THR A 2 -0.59 -0.22 10.79
N SER A 3 -1.30 0.81 11.26
CA SER A 3 -1.19 1.26 12.65
C SER A 3 -2.14 0.49 13.56
N GLU A 4 -1.65 0.13 14.75
CA GLU A 4 -2.45 -0.50 15.80
C GLU A 4 -3.63 0.38 16.23
N ARG A 5 -4.76 -0.26 16.52
CA ARG A 5 -5.97 0.40 17.03
C ARG A 5 -6.54 -0.44 18.18
N PRO A 6 -7.11 0.18 19.24
CA PRO A 6 -7.58 -0.55 20.42
C PRO A 6 -8.55 -1.71 20.12
N TYR A 7 -9.27 -1.62 19.01
CA TYR A 7 -10.31 -2.56 18.57
C TYR A 7 -9.93 -3.38 17.34
N LYS A 8 -8.76 -3.16 16.74
CA LYS A 8 -8.35 -3.85 15.52
C LYS A 8 -6.83 -3.89 15.43
N LYS A 9 -6.30 -5.11 15.26
CA LYS A 9 -4.88 -5.33 14.99
C LYS A 9 -4.45 -4.60 13.72
N ALA A 10 -3.21 -4.12 13.74
CA ALA A 10 -2.57 -3.63 12.54
C ALA A 10 -2.52 -4.72 11.47
N MET A 11 -2.81 -4.34 10.23
CA MET A 11 -2.53 -5.16 9.06
C MET A 11 -1.01 -5.23 8.85
N THR A 12 -0.53 -6.39 8.44
CA THR A 12 0.81 -6.56 7.88
C THR A 12 0.93 -5.77 6.57
N HIS A 13 2.17 -5.60 6.11
CA HIS A 13 2.45 -4.89 4.87
C HIS A 13 1.81 -5.58 3.66
N GLU A 14 1.88 -6.91 3.60
CA GLU A 14 1.27 -7.73 2.54
C GLU A 14 -0.27 -7.60 2.56
N GLU A 15 -0.88 -7.73 3.74
CA GLU A 15 -2.34 -7.55 3.88
C GLU A 15 -2.79 -6.14 3.47
N ALA A 16 -1.99 -5.12 3.76
CA ALA A 16 -2.30 -3.76 3.34
C ALA A 16 -2.22 -3.59 1.82
N ILE A 17 -1.25 -4.22 1.15
CA ILE A 17 -1.12 -4.23 -0.31
C ILE A 17 -2.33 -4.93 -0.95
N ASP A 18 -2.75 -6.07 -0.42
CA ASP A 18 -3.89 -6.83 -0.95
C ASP A 18 -5.21 -6.08 -0.77
N GLU A 19 -5.40 -5.42 0.38
CA GLU A 19 -6.57 -4.56 0.62
C GLU A 19 -6.61 -3.38 -0.37
N LEU A 20 -5.46 -2.73 -0.63
CA LEU A 20 -5.37 -1.65 -1.62
C LEU A 20 -5.73 -2.14 -3.03
N LYS A 21 -5.26 -3.32 -3.44
CA LYS A 21 -5.62 -3.93 -4.73
C LYS A 21 -7.11 -4.27 -4.81
N ASN A 22 -7.71 -4.79 -3.74
CA ASN A 22 -9.14 -5.12 -3.69
C ASN A 22 -10.04 -3.88 -3.80
N CYS A 23 -9.58 -2.75 -3.27
CA CYS A 23 -10.31 -1.48 -3.27
C CYS A 23 -9.97 -0.56 -4.46
N LYS A 24 -9.04 -0.98 -5.32
CA LYS A 24 -8.60 -0.29 -6.54
C LYS A 24 -9.77 -0.07 -7.50
N GLY A 25 -9.94 1.16 -7.99
CA GLY A 25 -11.01 1.54 -8.93
C GLY A 25 -12.42 1.62 -8.30
N LYS A 26 -12.56 1.38 -6.99
CA LYS A 26 -13.81 1.54 -6.24
C LYS A 26 -13.70 2.64 -5.20
N GLN A 27 -12.75 2.47 -4.28
CA GLN A 27 -12.48 3.42 -3.20
C GLN A 27 -11.25 4.28 -3.49
N PHE A 28 -10.29 3.72 -4.22
CA PHE A 28 -9.05 4.38 -4.58
C PHE A 28 -8.93 4.52 -6.09
N ASP A 29 -8.25 5.57 -6.52
CA ASP A 29 -7.91 5.75 -7.92
C ASP A 29 -7.00 4.60 -8.39
N PRO A 30 -7.31 3.94 -9.51
CA PRO A 30 -6.55 2.77 -9.94
C PRO A 30 -5.09 3.08 -10.28
N GLU A 31 -4.81 4.22 -10.91
CA GLU A 31 -3.46 4.59 -11.32
C GLU A 31 -2.62 4.98 -10.10
N ILE A 32 -3.17 5.79 -9.18
CA ILE A 32 -2.48 6.18 -7.95
C ILE A 32 -2.20 4.97 -7.05
N THR A 33 -3.13 4.01 -6.98
CA THR A 33 -2.96 2.80 -6.17
C THR A 33 -1.76 1.98 -6.66
N ASP A 34 -1.61 1.82 -7.98
CA ASP A 34 -0.47 1.09 -8.54
C ASP A 34 0.85 1.80 -8.25
N ILE A 35 0.92 3.11 -8.48
CA ILE A 35 2.12 3.93 -8.22
C ILE A 35 2.49 3.85 -6.73
N PHE A 36 1.50 3.92 -5.82
CA PHE A 36 1.76 3.85 -4.39
C PHE A 36 2.30 2.48 -3.97
N ILE A 37 1.71 1.39 -4.49
CA ILE A 37 2.19 0.03 -4.20
C ILE A 37 3.62 -0.13 -4.72
N GLU A 38 3.91 0.33 -5.94
CA GLU A 38 5.22 0.18 -6.57
C GLU A 38 6.30 1.05 -5.90
N LYS A 39 6.06 2.36 -5.79
CA LYS A 39 7.08 3.33 -5.37
C LYS A 39 7.19 3.53 -3.87
N VAL A 40 6.13 3.27 -3.11
CA VAL A 40 6.11 3.51 -1.65
C VAL A 40 6.15 2.21 -0.86
N LEU A 41 5.34 1.22 -1.24
CA LEU A 41 5.24 -0.03 -0.47
C LEU A 41 6.26 -1.10 -0.90
N ASN A 42 6.59 -1.17 -2.19
CA ASN A 42 7.54 -2.15 -2.76
C ASN A 42 8.95 -1.59 -2.96
N ASN A 43 9.26 -0.40 -2.41
CA ASN A 43 10.54 0.25 -2.65
C ASN A 43 11.71 -0.62 -2.15
N LYS A 44 12.30 -1.39 -3.05
CA LYS A 44 13.70 -1.83 -2.92
C LYS A 44 14.50 -0.60 -3.24
N ASN A 45 15.04 0.09 -2.23
CA ASN A 45 15.92 1.25 -2.39
C ASN A 45 16.84 1.04 -3.60
N THR A 46 16.44 1.64 -4.72
CA THR A 46 17.30 1.89 -5.85
C THR A 46 17.43 3.39 -5.87
N ASP A 47 18.09 3.90 -4.83
CA ASP A 47 18.63 5.26 -4.81
C ASP A 47 19.79 5.27 -5.82
N ALA A 48 19.45 5.27 -7.10
CA ALA A 48 20.34 5.59 -8.21
C ALA A 48 19.50 6.33 -9.25
N ASP A 49 20.00 7.50 -9.64
CA ASP A 49 19.50 8.37 -10.71
C ASP A 49 18.40 9.38 -10.33
N GLU A 50 18.80 10.42 -9.60
CA GLU A 50 18.87 11.81 -10.11
C GLU A 50 19.80 12.69 -9.25
#